data_AF-A0A3D5ZMS6-F1
#
_entry.id   AF-A0A3D5ZMS6-F1
#
_cell.length_a   1.000
_cell.length_b   1.000
_cell.length_c   1.000
_cell.angle_alpha   90.00
_cell.angle_beta   90.00
_cell.angle_gamma   90.00
#
_symmetry.space_group_name_H-M   'P 1'
#
loop_
_entity.id
_entity.type
_entity.pdbx_description
1 polymer ?
#
loop_
_entity_poly.entity_id
_entity_poly.type
_entity_poly.pdbx_seq_one_letter_code
_entity_poly.pdbx_strand_id
1 'polypeptide(L)'
;MTFFNYLQNNLRWQFVQNPFGALVCPPTSKATLYGELDKLAEKYFPQNAKIDTLQTEFCLNKIALSAAKNRAMQLAKSVFVNRWTTFVRLDKLFKRPYMRFPSDGAKTRVERIAETIVKCSQNCLSDKQADEISEEVYAKFDLTLREKQYFPEVLQLVQLRHYCALCATENAVKLAKVLQPQLIAKPFAPNDKYVQAVYRRGKISAVVNCFGNSALSYGKKNLGVRQTVKIYANGRNVFDTFTESRYGQNTAEFRATTNSLTTQMQYFLTEFCQVRRFCLTNKCRAKRRYVIDVAVTGGCNEFFVGDSYTVTDNDVYITTAVVTDNKRIAADVNNGTITFTVEALPTETVQFDVVTVLSHNIDVLTREVNALDLFGQTRCDLPSDNPAV
;
A
#
# COMPACT_ATOMS: atom_id res chain seq x y z
N MET A 1 25.57 -3.76 -39.78
CA MET A 1 24.29 -3.88 -39.04
C MET A 1 24.33 -3.28 -37.63
N THR A 2 25.44 -3.41 -36.87
CA THR A 2 25.58 -2.90 -35.49
C THR A 2 25.42 -1.38 -35.34
N PHE A 3 25.99 -0.59 -36.26
CA PHE A 3 25.88 0.88 -36.22
C PHE A 3 24.47 1.40 -36.52
N PHE A 4 23.79 0.80 -37.50
CA PHE A 4 22.39 1.14 -37.81
C PHE A 4 21.43 0.75 -36.67
N ASN A 5 21.63 -0.41 -36.02
CA ASN A 5 20.90 -0.76 -34.80
C ASN A 5 21.19 0.22 -33.65
N TYR A 6 22.44 0.66 -33.50
CA TYR A 6 22.82 1.67 -32.49
C TYR A 6 22.14 3.02 -32.74
N LEU A 7 22.12 3.50 -33.99
CA LEU A 7 21.45 4.75 -34.39
C LEU A 7 19.93 4.66 -34.28
N GLN A 8 19.33 3.55 -34.73
CA GLN A 8 17.89 3.33 -34.66
C GLN A 8 17.40 3.20 -33.22
N ASN A 9 18.20 2.56 -32.35
CA ASN A 9 17.92 2.55 -30.92
C ASN A 9 18.05 3.97 -30.34
N ASN A 10 19.12 4.71 -30.64
CA ASN A 10 19.27 6.14 -30.26
C ASN A 10 18.11 7.03 -30.71
N LEU A 11 17.62 6.86 -31.93
CA LEU A 11 16.49 7.63 -32.45
C LEU A 11 15.19 7.25 -31.72
N ARG A 12 14.91 5.96 -31.50
CA ARG A 12 13.79 5.55 -30.63
C ARG A 12 13.92 6.12 -29.20
N TRP A 13 15.15 6.33 -28.70
CA TRP A 13 15.43 6.90 -27.37
C TRP A 13 15.04 8.38 -27.22
N GLN A 14 15.05 9.18 -28.30
CA GLN A 14 14.59 10.57 -28.25
C GLN A 14 13.06 10.71 -28.23
N PHE A 15 12.33 9.77 -28.84
CA PHE A 15 10.89 9.91 -29.05
C PHE A 15 10.00 9.21 -28.01
N VAL A 16 10.48 8.18 -27.31
CA VAL A 16 9.69 7.51 -26.25
C VAL A 16 10.02 8.11 -24.89
N GLN A 17 9.26 9.12 -24.46
CA GLN A 17 9.50 9.81 -23.19
C GLN A 17 9.32 8.91 -21.95
N ASN A 18 8.40 7.93 -22.01
CA ASN A 18 8.18 6.93 -20.96
C ASN A 18 7.71 5.57 -21.55
N PRO A 19 8.63 4.63 -21.81
CA PRO A 19 8.28 3.37 -22.49
C PRO A 19 7.39 2.45 -21.66
N PHE A 20 7.34 2.68 -20.34
CA PHE A 20 6.57 1.90 -19.39
C PHE A 20 5.35 2.67 -18.87
N GLY A 21 4.98 3.80 -19.49
CA GLY A 21 3.89 4.66 -19.04
C GLY A 21 2.56 3.93 -18.85
N ALA A 22 2.30 2.90 -19.66
CA ALA A 22 1.12 2.05 -19.54
C ALA A 22 1.03 1.23 -18.24
N LEU A 23 2.10 1.16 -17.44
CA LEU A 23 2.09 0.55 -16.11
C LEU A 23 1.52 1.48 -15.03
N VAL A 24 1.49 2.79 -15.29
CA VAL A 24 0.99 3.78 -14.33
C VAL A 24 -0.51 3.97 -14.54
N CYS A 25 -1.29 3.22 -13.78
CA CYS A 25 -2.76 3.24 -13.83
C CYS A 25 -3.32 3.62 -12.46
N PRO A 26 -4.59 4.03 -12.36
CA PRO A 26 -5.29 3.99 -11.08
C PRO A 26 -5.33 2.54 -10.56
N PRO A 27 -5.15 2.30 -9.25
CA PRO A 27 -5.32 0.96 -8.69
C PRO A 27 -6.77 0.48 -8.88
N THR A 28 -6.95 -0.83 -9.05
CA THR A 28 -8.26 -1.44 -9.30
C THR A 28 -8.67 -2.37 -8.16
N SER A 29 -9.86 -2.96 -8.24
CA SER A 29 -10.28 -3.99 -7.29
C SER A 29 -9.59 -5.33 -7.55
N LYS A 30 -9.59 -6.22 -6.55
CA LYS A 30 -9.13 -7.62 -6.69
C LYS A 30 -9.95 -8.40 -7.72
N ALA A 31 -11.26 -8.17 -7.79
CA ALA A 31 -12.14 -8.81 -8.78
C ALA A 31 -11.78 -8.41 -10.21
N THR A 32 -11.46 -7.13 -10.43
CA THR A 32 -10.98 -6.64 -11.74
C THR A 32 -9.65 -7.30 -12.12
N LEU A 33 -8.71 -7.42 -11.18
CA LEU A 33 -7.43 -8.12 -11.43
C LEU A 33 -7.68 -9.57 -11.88
N TYR A 34 -8.52 -10.31 -11.16
CA TYR A 34 -8.80 -11.71 -11.48
C TYR A 34 -9.51 -11.87 -12.83
N GLY A 35 -10.48 -11.01 -13.14
CA GLY A 35 -11.12 -11.01 -14.46
C GLY A 35 -10.16 -10.70 -15.61
N GLU A 36 -9.17 -9.82 -15.40
CA GLU A 36 -8.12 -9.56 -16.41
C GLU A 36 -7.13 -10.72 -16.54
N LEU A 37 -6.86 -11.46 -15.46
CA LEU A 37 -6.07 -12.69 -15.52
C LEU A 37 -6.82 -13.81 -16.25
N ASP A 38 -8.13 -13.95 -16.05
CA ASP A 38 -8.96 -14.93 -16.76
C ASP A 38 -8.93 -14.70 -18.27
N LYS A 39 -9.16 -13.45 -18.71
CA LYS A 39 -9.03 -13.06 -20.13
C LYS A 39 -7.64 -13.35 -20.70
N LEU A 40 -6.60 -13.20 -19.88
CA LEU A 40 -5.22 -13.47 -20.30
C LEU A 40 -4.93 -14.98 -20.40
N ALA A 41 -5.57 -15.81 -19.57
CA ALA A 41 -5.39 -17.26 -19.59
C ALA A 41 -5.90 -17.89 -20.90
N GLU A 42 -6.92 -17.30 -21.52
CA GLU A 42 -7.44 -17.71 -22.83
C GLU A 42 -6.49 -17.38 -24.00
N LYS A 43 -5.46 -16.56 -23.77
CA LYS A 43 -4.56 -16.11 -24.82
C LYS A 43 -3.54 -17.18 -25.20
N TYR A 44 -3.38 -17.41 -26.50
CA TYR A 44 -2.40 -18.34 -27.03
C TYR A 44 -1.00 -17.71 -27.17
N PHE A 45 0.04 -18.47 -26.80
CA PHE A 45 1.46 -18.05 -26.82
C PHE A 45 2.31 -19.01 -27.68
N PRO A 46 2.29 -18.88 -29.01
CA PRO A 46 2.88 -19.87 -29.93
C PRO A 46 4.41 -19.90 -29.98
N GLN A 47 5.09 -18.82 -29.57
CA GLN A 47 6.52 -18.66 -29.80
C GLN A 47 7.32 -18.74 -28.50
N ASN A 48 8.65 -18.83 -28.58
CA ASN A 48 9.53 -18.73 -27.42
C ASN A 48 10.47 -17.53 -27.56
N ALA A 49 10.33 -16.55 -26.66
CA ALA A 49 11.13 -15.33 -26.66
C ALA A 49 11.98 -15.22 -25.39
N LYS A 50 13.04 -14.41 -25.46
CA LYS A 50 13.77 -13.95 -24.28
C LYS A 50 13.08 -12.73 -23.69
N ILE A 51 13.23 -12.54 -22.39
CA ILE A 51 12.80 -11.32 -21.70
C ILE A 51 13.86 -10.24 -21.95
N ASP A 52 13.44 -9.10 -22.49
CA ASP A 52 14.33 -7.98 -22.78
C ASP A 52 14.52 -7.07 -21.54
N THR A 53 15.76 -6.86 -21.14
CA THR A 53 16.15 -6.01 -20.00
C THR A 53 16.71 -4.66 -20.44
N LEU A 54 17.03 -4.48 -21.73
CA LEU A 54 17.74 -3.31 -22.25
C LEU A 54 17.01 -2.00 -21.95
N GLN A 55 15.70 -1.97 -22.18
CA GLN A 55 14.90 -0.78 -21.95
C GLN A 55 14.77 -0.42 -20.46
N THR A 56 14.84 -1.43 -19.59
CA THR A 56 14.84 -1.24 -18.13
C THR A 56 16.17 -0.64 -17.68
N GLU A 57 17.29 -1.17 -18.19
CA GLU A 57 18.64 -0.64 -17.97
C GLU A 57 18.73 0.84 -18.32
N PHE A 58 18.24 1.19 -19.51
CA PHE A 58 18.24 2.56 -20.01
C PHE A 58 17.48 3.50 -19.08
N CYS A 59 16.26 3.13 -18.67
CA CYS A 59 15.46 3.98 -17.78
C CYS A 59 16.12 4.16 -16.41
N LEU A 60 16.74 3.11 -15.87
CA LEU A 60 17.47 3.19 -14.61
C LEU A 60 18.71 4.08 -14.72
N ASN A 61 19.46 3.99 -15.81
CA ASN A 61 20.59 4.88 -16.09
C ASN A 61 20.13 6.35 -16.20
N LYS A 62 18.99 6.61 -16.85
CA LYS A 62 18.40 7.95 -16.90
C LYS A 62 18.11 8.48 -15.49
N ILE A 63 17.55 7.66 -14.60
CA ILE A 63 17.31 8.05 -13.19
C ILE A 63 18.63 8.31 -12.46
N ALA A 64 19.64 7.46 -12.65
CA ALA A 64 20.96 7.62 -12.03
C ALA A 64 21.57 8.98 -12.39
N LEU A 65 21.55 9.33 -13.68
CA LEU A 65 22.14 10.54 -14.23
C LEU A 65 21.29 11.80 -14.02
N SER A 66 19.99 11.66 -13.76
CA SER A 66 19.10 12.81 -13.53
C SER A 66 19.46 13.54 -12.24
N ALA A 67 19.39 14.87 -12.21
CA ALA A 67 19.59 15.62 -10.96
C ALA A 67 18.36 15.51 -10.05
N ALA A 68 18.56 15.48 -8.72
CA ALA A 68 17.49 15.41 -7.72
C ALA A 68 16.79 16.76 -7.50
N LYS A 69 16.28 17.36 -8.58
CA LYS A 69 15.76 18.74 -8.60
C LYS A 69 14.41 18.91 -7.88
N ASN A 70 13.63 17.84 -7.75
CA ASN A 70 12.32 17.85 -7.12
C ASN A 70 12.16 16.71 -6.10
N ARG A 71 11.13 16.79 -5.26
CA ARG A 71 10.86 15.80 -4.20
C ARG A 71 10.65 14.39 -4.74
N ALA A 72 10.03 14.24 -5.91
CA ALA A 72 9.81 12.95 -6.54
C ALA A 72 11.15 12.27 -6.90
N MET A 73 12.07 13.01 -7.51
CA MET A 73 13.37 12.48 -7.88
C MET A 73 14.28 12.25 -6.67
N GLN A 74 14.17 13.07 -5.62
CA GLN A 74 14.85 12.81 -4.33
C GLN A 74 14.38 11.48 -3.72
N LEU A 75 13.07 11.25 -3.69
CA LEU A 75 12.49 10.00 -3.21
C LEU A 75 12.88 8.81 -4.09
N ALA A 76 12.87 8.96 -5.41
CA ALA A 76 13.33 7.92 -6.33
C ALA A 76 14.78 7.52 -6.02
N LYS A 77 15.64 8.53 -5.86
CA LYS A 77 17.06 8.30 -5.61
C LYS A 77 17.37 7.69 -4.25
N SER A 78 16.56 7.93 -3.21
CA SER A 78 16.82 7.38 -1.88
C SER A 78 16.79 5.84 -1.85
N VAL A 79 16.03 5.21 -2.75
CA VAL A 79 15.93 3.75 -2.89
C VAL A 79 16.66 3.21 -4.12
N PHE A 80 17.29 4.07 -4.93
CA PHE A 80 17.82 3.71 -6.25
C PHE A 80 18.88 2.62 -6.18
N VAL A 81 19.78 2.66 -5.18
CA VAL A 81 20.86 1.67 -5.01
C VAL A 81 20.29 0.25 -4.90
N ASN A 82 19.22 0.08 -4.11
CA ASN A 82 18.54 -1.20 -3.97
C ASN A 82 17.92 -1.64 -5.31
N ARG A 83 17.26 -0.72 -6.02
CA ARG A 83 16.64 -1.00 -7.34
C ARG A 83 17.68 -1.37 -8.40
N TRP A 84 18.82 -0.69 -8.42
CA TRP A 84 19.94 -0.98 -9.31
C TRP A 84 20.54 -2.36 -9.03
N THR A 85 20.78 -2.68 -7.76
CA THR A 85 21.30 -3.98 -7.34
C THR A 85 20.37 -5.12 -7.77
N THR A 86 19.05 -4.95 -7.57
CA THR A 86 18.04 -5.90 -8.07
C THR A 86 18.12 -6.04 -9.59
N PHE A 87 18.21 -4.94 -10.33
CA PHE A 87 18.30 -4.96 -11.79
C PHE A 87 19.53 -5.75 -12.27
N VAL A 88 20.73 -5.49 -11.73
CA VAL A 88 21.96 -6.19 -12.13
C VAL A 88 21.84 -7.70 -11.93
N ARG A 89 21.20 -8.14 -10.84
CA ARG A 89 20.91 -9.57 -10.59
C ARG A 89 20.00 -10.15 -11.67
N LEU A 90 18.91 -9.46 -11.98
CA LEU A 90 17.91 -9.91 -12.96
C LEU A 90 18.45 -9.90 -14.39
N ASP A 91 19.25 -8.90 -14.75
CA ASP A 91 19.88 -8.78 -16.05
C ASP A 91 20.85 -9.95 -16.33
N LYS A 92 21.70 -10.29 -15.35
CA LYS A 92 22.57 -11.47 -15.42
C LYS A 92 21.79 -12.77 -15.55
N LEU A 93 20.62 -12.85 -14.90
CA LEU A 93 19.77 -14.03 -14.96
C LEU A 93 19.14 -14.18 -16.35
N PHE A 94 18.45 -13.16 -16.85
CA PHE A 94 17.68 -13.23 -18.09
C PHE A 94 18.54 -13.20 -19.37
N LYS A 95 19.79 -12.73 -19.30
CA LYS A 95 20.74 -12.82 -20.42
C LYS A 95 21.18 -14.26 -20.75
N ARG A 96 21.02 -15.21 -19.83
CA ARG A 96 21.44 -16.61 -20.03
C ARG A 96 20.78 -17.22 -21.27
N PRO A 97 21.52 -17.99 -22.12
CA PRO A 97 21.01 -18.45 -23.42
C PRO A 97 19.71 -19.25 -23.36
N TYR A 98 19.52 -20.03 -22.30
CA TYR A 98 18.38 -20.93 -22.09
C TYR A 98 17.15 -20.25 -21.48
N MET A 99 17.23 -18.98 -21.08
CA MET A 99 16.13 -18.22 -20.46
C MET A 99 15.15 -17.72 -21.52
N ARG A 100 14.37 -18.65 -22.06
CA ARG A 100 13.30 -18.41 -23.02
C ARG A 100 11.97 -18.90 -22.46
N PHE A 101 10.91 -18.16 -22.78
CA PHE A 101 9.55 -18.38 -22.28
C PHE A 101 8.53 -18.27 -23.41
N PRO A 102 7.36 -18.93 -23.27
CA PRO A 102 6.24 -18.77 -24.20
C PRO A 102 5.90 -17.30 -24.45
N SER A 103 5.59 -16.93 -25.69
CA SER A 103 5.44 -15.55 -26.14
C SER A 103 4.37 -15.40 -27.22
N ASP A 104 3.69 -14.26 -27.23
CA ASP A 104 2.69 -13.84 -28.23
C ASP A 104 3.34 -13.08 -29.41
N GLY A 105 4.67 -13.12 -29.51
CA GLY A 105 5.45 -12.34 -30.48
C GLY A 105 5.79 -10.92 -30.01
N ALA A 106 5.09 -10.38 -29.01
CA ALA A 106 5.36 -9.07 -28.43
C ALA A 106 5.96 -9.15 -27.02
N LYS A 107 5.42 -10.00 -26.14
CA LYS A 107 5.92 -10.23 -24.78
C LYS A 107 5.75 -11.68 -24.37
N THR A 108 6.59 -12.12 -23.44
CA THR A 108 6.44 -13.45 -22.84
C THR A 108 5.17 -13.53 -21.98
N ARG A 109 4.61 -14.74 -21.84
CA ARG A 109 3.43 -15.02 -21.02
C ARG A 109 3.63 -14.54 -19.59
N VAL A 110 4.77 -14.87 -18.98
CA VAL A 110 5.14 -14.43 -17.62
C VAL A 110 5.27 -12.92 -17.49
N GLU A 111 5.76 -12.21 -18.52
CA GLU A 111 5.75 -10.74 -18.52
C GLU A 111 4.34 -10.18 -18.58
N ARG A 112 3.44 -10.74 -19.40
CA ARG A 112 2.04 -10.30 -19.47
C ARG A 112 1.34 -10.46 -18.12
N ILE A 113 1.50 -11.60 -17.48
CA ILE A 113 0.92 -11.87 -16.16
C ILE A 113 1.45 -10.86 -15.13
N ALA A 114 2.77 -10.69 -15.06
CA ALA A 114 3.39 -9.73 -14.15
C ALA A 114 2.95 -8.28 -14.43
N GLU A 115 2.79 -7.88 -15.70
CA GLU A 115 2.26 -6.56 -16.07
C GLU A 115 0.83 -6.36 -15.63
N THR A 116 -0.04 -7.37 -15.78
CA THR A 116 -1.43 -7.29 -15.30
C THR A 116 -1.46 -7.09 -13.79
N ILE A 117 -0.69 -7.88 -13.03
CA ILE A 117 -0.59 -7.75 -11.57
C ILE A 117 -0.12 -6.34 -11.18
N VAL A 118 0.97 -5.85 -11.77
CA VAL A 118 1.53 -4.54 -11.42
C VAL A 118 0.60 -3.40 -11.83
N LYS A 119 -0.07 -3.48 -12.99
CA LYS A 119 -1.05 -2.49 -13.43
C LYS A 119 -2.25 -2.38 -12.49
N CYS A 120 -2.83 -3.51 -12.12
CA CYS A 120 -4.02 -3.52 -11.27
C CYS A 120 -3.70 -3.18 -9.81
N SER A 121 -2.58 -3.70 -9.30
CA SER A 121 -2.20 -3.50 -7.90
C SER A 121 -1.46 -2.20 -7.63
N GLN A 122 -0.80 -1.61 -8.64
CA GLN A 122 0.12 -0.49 -8.49
C GLN A 122 1.19 -0.74 -7.40
N ASN A 123 1.62 -2.00 -7.21
CA ASN A 123 2.52 -2.43 -6.13
C ASN A 123 1.98 -2.11 -4.71
N CYS A 124 0.66 -2.04 -4.58
CA CYS A 124 -0.02 -1.75 -3.32
C CYS A 124 -0.52 -3.00 -2.57
N LEU A 125 0.07 -4.16 -2.85
CA LEU A 125 -0.25 -5.45 -2.23
C LEU A 125 0.41 -5.57 -0.85
N SER A 126 -0.25 -6.27 0.07
CA SER A 126 0.42 -6.89 1.22
C SER A 126 1.10 -8.20 0.80
N ASP A 127 1.96 -8.75 1.66
CA ASP A 127 2.66 -10.00 1.39
C ASP A 127 1.67 -11.16 1.17
N LYS A 128 0.67 -11.27 2.04
CA LYS A 128 -0.40 -12.26 1.92
C LYS A 128 -1.15 -12.16 0.58
N GLN A 129 -1.44 -10.94 0.12
CA GLN A 129 -2.10 -10.75 -1.17
C GLN A 129 -1.21 -11.13 -2.35
N ALA A 130 0.09 -10.86 -2.25
CA ALA A 130 1.04 -11.26 -3.27
C ALA A 130 1.11 -12.81 -3.37
N ASP A 131 1.06 -13.50 -2.23
CA ASP A 131 1.03 -14.96 -2.18
C ASP A 131 -0.27 -15.53 -2.79
N GLU A 132 -1.44 -15.03 -2.37
CA GLU A 132 -2.75 -15.45 -2.91
C GLU A 132 -2.83 -15.24 -4.44
N ILE A 133 -2.35 -14.09 -4.94
CA ILE A 133 -2.32 -13.80 -6.38
C ILE A 133 -1.37 -14.78 -7.10
N SER A 134 -0.25 -15.14 -6.48
CA SER A 134 0.71 -16.08 -7.06
C SER A 134 0.13 -17.49 -7.16
N GLU A 135 -0.57 -17.96 -6.12
CA GLU A 135 -1.30 -19.24 -6.15
C GLU A 135 -2.38 -19.27 -7.23
N GLU A 136 -3.17 -18.19 -7.34
CA GLU A 136 -4.19 -18.06 -8.38
C GLU A 136 -3.58 -18.10 -9.79
N VAL A 137 -2.45 -17.43 -10.00
CA VAL A 137 -1.70 -17.50 -11.26
C VAL A 137 -1.26 -18.93 -11.56
N TYR A 138 -0.74 -19.67 -10.57
CA TYR A 138 -0.29 -21.04 -10.76
C TYR A 138 -1.42 -22.03 -11.03
N ALA A 139 -2.63 -21.73 -10.55
CA ALA A 139 -3.82 -22.52 -10.78
C ALA A 139 -4.45 -22.22 -12.15
N LYS A 140 -4.56 -20.94 -12.53
CA LYS A 140 -5.21 -20.52 -13.78
C LYS A 140 -4.35 -20.77 -15.02
N PHE A 141 -3.04 -20.57 -14.90
CA PHE A 141 -2.12 -20.73 -16.00
C PHE A 141 -1.40 -22.07 -15.87
N ASP A 142 -1.47 -22.90 -16.91
CA ASP A 142 -0.63 -24.09 -17.04
C ASP A 142 0.83 -23.66 -17.32
N LEU A 143 1.47 -23.12 -16.28
CA LEU A 143 2.85 -22.66 -16.31
C LEU A 143 3.78 -23.85 -16.24
N THR A 144 4.77 -23.84 -17.14
CA THR A 144 5.88 -24.80 -17.09
C THR A 144 6.64 -24.67 -15.76
N LEU A 145 7.35 -25.72 -15.35
CA LEU A 145 8.19 -25.70 -14.14
C LEU A 145 9.14 -24.48 -14.11
N ARG A 146 9.69 -24.13 -15.28
CA ARG A 146 10.57 -22.96 -15.45
C ARG A 146 9.83 -21.65 -15.24
N GLU A 147 8.63 -21.50 -15.78
CA GLU A 147 7.84 -20.28 -15.56
C GLU A 147 7.50 -20.11 -14.09
N LYS A 148 7.08 -21.18 -13.40
CA LYS A 148 6.83 -21.14 -11.95
C LYS A 148 8.08 -20.75 -11.16
N GLN A 149 9.22 -21.34 -11.50
CA GLN A 149 10.50 -21.07 -10.84
C GLN A 149 10.93 -19.59 -10.96
N TYR A 150 10.76 -18.99 -12.14
CA TYR A 150 11.31 -17.65 -12.43
C TYR A 150 10.25 -16.53 -12.45
N PHE A 151 8.97 -16.86 -12.23
CA PHE A 151 7.91 -15.88 -12.15
C PHE A 151 8.19 -14.77 -11.11
N PRO A 152 8.70 -15.06 -9.90
CA PRO A 152 9.06 -14.02 -8.93
C PRO A 152 10.09 -13.02 -9.48
N GLU A 153 11.10 -13.48 -10.21
CA GLU A 153 12.09 -12.60 -10.84
C GLU A 153 11.50 -11.75 -11.97
N VAL A 154 10.57 -12.31 -12.75
CA VAL A 154 9.87 -11.55 -13.80
C VAL A 154 8.98 -10.49 -13.17
N LEU A 155 8.27 -10.82 -12.10
CA LEU A 155 7.46 -9.86 -11.34
C LEU A 155 8.33 -8.72 -10.80
N GLN A 156 9.49 -9.02 -10.21
CA GLN A 156 10.45 -7.99 -9.76
C GLN A 156 10.95 -7.10 -10.91
N LEU A 157 11.20 -7.67 -12.09
CA LEU A 157 11.59 -6.89 -13.27
C LEU A 157 10.48 -5.92 -13.68
N VAL A 158 9.22 -6.37 -13.71
CA VAL A 158 8.08 -5.50 -14.05
C VAL A 158 7.84 -4.44 -12.96
N GLN A 159 8.05 -4.76 -11.69
CA GLN A 159 8.02 -3.78 -10.61
C GLN A 159 9.11 -2.70 -10.78
N LEU A 160 10.30 -3.07 -11.26
CA LEU A 160 11.35 -2.11 -11.62
C LEU A 160 10.94 -1.25 -12.82
N ARG A 161 10.31 -1.83 -13.85
CA ARG A 161 9.76 -1.08 -14.98
C ARG A 161 8.68 -0.09 -14.52
N HIS A 162 7.81 -0.48 -13.60
CA HIS A 162 6.82 0.41 -12.99
C HIS A 162 7.45 1.53 -12.17
N TYR A 163 8.48 1.23 -11.36
CA TYR A 163 9.27 2.24 -10.68
C TYR A 163 9.87 3.26 -11.67
N CYS A 164 10.45 2.79 -12.78
CA CYS A 164 10.96 3.66 -13.84
C CYS A 164 9.87 4.53 -14.45
N ALA A 165 8.70 3.95 -14.71
CA ALA A 165 7.54 4.65 -15.25
C ALA A 165 7.09 5.78 -14.33
N LEU A 166 7.02 5.52 -13.01
CA LEU A 166 6.64 6.51 -12.00
C LEU A 166 7.68 7.62 -11.88
N CYS A 167 8.97 7.30 -11.91
CA CYS A 167 10.04 8.31 -11.88
C CYS A 167 9.93 9.29 -13.06
N ALA A 168 9.59 8.79 -14.25
CA ALA A 168 9.39 9.61 -15.44
C ALA A 168 8.16 10.53 -15.35
N THR A 169 7.17 10.23 -14.49
CA THR A 169 6.03 11.13 -14.25
C THR A 169 6.34 12.27 -13.28
N GLU A 170 7.44 12.18 -12.53
CA GLU A 170 7.81 13.11 -11.46
C GLU A 170 6.70 13.35 -10.40
N ASN A 171 5.76 12.41 -10.27
CA ASN A 171 4.67 12.49 -9.31
C ASN A 171 5.09 11.92 -7.94
N ALA A 172 5.47 12.81 -7.02
CA ALA A 172 5.94 12.42 -5.68
C ALA A 172 4.91 11.61 -4.88
N VAL A 173 3.61 11.90 -5.06
CA VAL A 173 2.51 11.26 -4.33
C VAL A 173 2.35 9.80 -4.76
N LYS A 174 2.30 9.55 -6.07
CA LYS A 174 2.23 8.18 -6.61
C LYS A 174 3.48 7.38 -6.25
N LEU A 175 4.65 8.02 -6.34
CA LEU A 175 5.90 7.39 -6.01
C LEU A 175 6.00 7.03 -4.51
N ALA A 176 5.50 7.89 -3.62
CA ALA A 176 5.44 7.63 -2.18
C ALA A 176 4.58 6.42 -1.83
N LYS A 177 3.38 6.30 -2.42
CA LYS A 177 2.49 5.15 -2.19
C LYS A 177 3.12 3.81 -2.55
N VAL A 178 3.95 3.80 -3.60
CA VAL A 178 4.65 2.60 -4.08
C VAL A 178 5.90 2.30 -3.28
N LEU A 179 6.70 3.33 -2.97
CA LEU A 179 7.97 3.15 -2.28
C LEU A 179 7.81 2.98 -0.77
N GLN A 180 6.69 3.43 -0.19
CA GLN A 180 6.40 3.39 1.25
C GLN A 180 7.63 3.81 2.09
N PRO A 181 8.18 5.01 1.83
CA PRO A 181 9.37 5.45 2.53
C PRO A 181 9.11 5.51 4.04
N GLN A 182 10.15 5.30 4.84
CA GLN A 182 10.08 5.61 6.26
C GLN A 182 9.86 7.12 6.40
N LEU A 183 8.68 7.50 6.89
CA LEU A 183 8.25 8.90 6.88
C LEU A 183 8.99 9.72 7.93
N ILE A 184 9.09 9.19 9.15
CA ILE A 184 9.72 9.86 10.29
C ILE A 184 11.07 9.18 10.56
N ALA A 185 12.17 9.92 10.41
CA ALA A 185 13.53 9.41 10.63
C ALA A 185 13.98 9.44 12.11
N LYS A 186 13.28 10.17 12.98
CA LYS A 186 13.60 10.23 14.41
C LYS A 186 13.27 8.93 15.15
N PRO A 187 14.02 8.55 16.20
CA PRO A 187 13.66 7.43 17.06
C PRO A 187 12.33 7.70 17.77
N PHE A 188 11.69 6.63 18.24
CA PHE A 188 10.57 6.73 19.17
C PHE A 188 11.03 7.36 20.48
N ALA A 189 10.18 8.20 21.08
CA ALA A 189 10.38 8.75 22.41
C ALA A 189 9.37 8.13 23.38
N PRO A 190 9.75 7.86 24.64
CA PRO A 190 8.81 7.41 25.65
C PRO A 190 7.78 8.50 25.98
N ASN A 191 6.55 8.08 26.29
CA ASN A 191 5.43 8.96 26.62
C ASN A 191 5.45 9.42 28.08
N ASP A 192 6.60 9.92 28.55
CA ASP A 192 6.80 10.38 29.93
C ASP A 192 6.13 11.74 30.19
N LYS A 193 5.74 12.44 29.12
CA LYS A 193 5.02 13.72 29.15
C LYS A 193 3.87 13.68 28.16
N TYR A 194 2.79 14.37 28.50
CA TYR A 194 1.68 14.53 27.56
C TYR A 194 2.08 15.43 26.41
N VAL A 195 1.99 14.91 25.18
CA VAL A 195 2.29 15.63 23.94
C VAL A 195 1.14 15.45 22.96
N GLN A 196 0.91 16.45 22.12
CA GLN A 196 -0.04 16.40 21.03
C GLN A 196 0.47 17.17 19.82
N ALA A 197 0.03 16.76 18.63
CA ALA A 197 0.31 17.44 17.37
C ALA A 197 -0.98 17.66 16.58
N VAL A 198 -0.98 18.68 15.73
CA VAL A 198 -2.13 19.02 14.89
C VAL A 198 -1.84 18.67 13.44
N TYR A 199 -2.70 17.85 12.85
CA TYR A 199 -2.62 17.44 11.45
C TYR A 199 -3.77 18.04 10.65
N ARG A 200 -3.52 18.40 9.39
CA ARG A 200 -4.51 19.00 8.50
C ARG A 200 -4.37 18.47 7.07
N ARG A 201 -5.48 18.06 6.47
CA ARG A 201 -5.56 17.64 5.06
C ARG A 201 -6.94 17.97 4.51
N GLY A 202 -7.00 18.82 3.48
CA GLY A 202 -8.28 19.26 2.91
C GLY A 202 -9.16 19.93 3.98
N LYS A 203 -10.39 19.43 4.12
CA LYS A 203 -11.34 19.89 5.15
C LYS A 203 -11.15 19.22 6.51
N ILE A 204 -10.31 18.20 6.61
CA ILE A 204 -10.12 17.42 7.83
C ILE A 204 -8.95 18.01 8.61
N SER A 205 -9.15 18.20 9.91
CA SER A 205 -8.06 18.42 10.85
C SER A 205 -8.20 17.52 12.05
N ALA A 206 -7.08 17.20 12.68
CA ALA A 206 -7.05 16.35 13.86
C ALA A 206 -6.01 16.81 14.86
N VAL A 207 -6.37 16.84 16.13
CA VAL A 207 -5.40 16.94 17.23
C VAL A 207 -5.13 15.54 17.75
N VAL A 208 -3.90 15.06 17.63
CA VAL A 208 -3.51 13.69 17.97
C VAL A 208 -2.55 13.70 19.14
N ASN A 209 -2.91 13.00 20.22
CA ASN A 209 -2.10 12.93 21.43
C ASN A 209 -1.18 11.70 21.48
N CYS A 210 -0.27 11.68 22.46
CA CYS A 210 0.80 10.68 22.59
C CYS A 210 0.29 9.26 22.81
N PHE A 211 -0.97 9.13 23.22
CA PHE A 211 -1.67 7.85 23.39
C PHE A 211 -2.42 7.41 22.14
N GLY A 212 -2.21 8.05 20.99
CA GLY A 212 -2.82 7.70 19.71
C GLY A 212 -4.29 8.08 19.56
N ASN A 213 -4.86 8.83 20.51
CA ASN A 213 -6.22 9.37 20.38
C ASN A 213 -6.21 10.59 19.46
N SER A 214 -7.26 10.73 18.66
CA SER A 214 -7.45 11.92 17.83
C SER A 214 -8.80 12.60 18.10
N ALA A 215 -8.77 13.92 18.20
CA ALA A 215 -9.95 14.78 18.18
C ALA A 215 -10.10 15.35 16.76
N LEU A 216 -11.16 14.96 16.07
CA LEU A 216 -11.41 15.31 14.67
C LEU A 216 -12.22 16.61 14.54
N SER A 217 -11.92 17.37 13.49
CA SER A 217 -12.75 18.48 13.02
C SER A 217 -12.90 18.38 11.51
N TYR A 218 -14.07 18.80 11.01
CA TYR A 218 -14.35 18.91 9.58
C TYR A 218 -14.76 20.35 9.25
N GLY A 219 -13.92 21.05 8.51
CA GLY A 219 -14.02 22.50 8.31
C GLY A 219 -13.85 23.25 9.62
N LYS A 220 -14.89 24.00 10.03
CA LYS A 220 -14.92 24.76 11.29
C LYS A 220 -15.64 24.02 12.42
N LYS A 221 -16.13 22.81 12.17
CA LYS A 221 -16.95 22.02 13.11
C LYS A 221 -16.06 20.99 13.81
N ASN A 222 -16.02 21.03 15.15
CA ASN A 222 -15.41 19.98 15.95
C ASN A 222 -16.36 18.80 16.03
N LEU A 223 -15.83 17.58 15.90
CA LEU A 223 -16.59 16.36 15.96
C LEU A 223 -16.40 15.72 17.34
N GLY A 224 -17.51 15.38 17.99
CA GLY A 224 -17.56 14.62 19.24
C GLY A 224 -17.32 13.12 19.03
N VAL A 225 -17.34 12.64 17.79
CA VAL A 225 -17.12 11.22 17.47
C VAL A 225 -15.69 10.80 17.77
N ARG A 226 -15.55 9.68 18.49
CA ARG A 226 -14.26 9.07 18.84
C ARG A 226 -14.25 7.58 18.53
N GLN A 227 -13.16 7.11 17.95
CA GLN A 227 -12.87 5.70 17.75
C GLN A 227 -11.81 5.24 18.74
N THR A 228 -12.15 4.26 19.57
CA THR A 228 -11.25 3.64 20.54
C THR A 228 -11.00 2.19 20.15
N VAL A 229 -9.73 1.77 20.12
CA VAL A 229 -9.33 0.40 19.75
C VAL A 229 -8.96 -0.37 21.01
N LYS A 230 -9.54 -1.55 21.18
CA LYS A 230 -9.16 -2.52 22.22
C LYS A 230 -8.76 -3.82 21.57
N ILE A 231 -7.73 -4.48 22.10
CA ILE A 231 -7.19 -5.73 21.52
C ILE A 231 -7.15 -6.79 22.61
N TYR A 232 -7.89 -7.86 22.40
CA TYR A 232 -8.03 -8.95 23.33
C TYR A 232 -7.32 -10.19 22.83
N ALA A 233 -6.67 -10.93 23.73
CA ALA A 233 -6.21 -12.29 23.47
C ALA A 233 -6.61 -13.18 24.66
N ASN A 234 -7.19 -14.36 24.37
CA ASN A 234 -7.71 -15.28 25.39
C ASN A 234 -8.67 -14.59 26.40
N GLY A 235 -9.52 -13.68 25.91
CA GLY A 235 -10.50 -12.95 26.74
C GLY A 235 -9.92 -11.85 27.64
N ARG A 236 -8.62 -11.54 27.55
CA ARG A 236 -7.99 -10.46 28.31
C ARG A 236 -7.54 -9.35 27.38
N ASN A 237 -7.68 -8.09 27.82
CA ASN A 237 -7.11 -6.97 27.09
C ASN A 237 -5.58 -7.08 27.12
N VAL A 238 -4.94 -7.11 25.95
CA VAL A 238 -3.48 -7.20 25.77
C VAL A 238 -2.87 -5.91 25.22
N PHE A 239 -3.70 -4.90 24.96
CA PHE A 239 -3.29 -3.56 24.55
C PHE A 239 -4.14 -2.51 25.29
N ASP A 240 -3.49 -1.69 26.10
CA ASP A 240 -4.17 -0.62 26.83
C ASP A 240 -3.93 0.74 26.17
N THR A 241 -2.66 1.13 26.05
CA THR A 241 -2.26 2.41 25.46
C THR A 241 -0.88 2.35 24.82
N PHE A 242 -0.53 3.36 24.04
CA PHE A 242 0.81 3.54 23.50
C PHE A 242 1.77 4.10 24.54
N THR A 243 2.96 3.49 24.65
CA THR A 243 4.00 3.86 25.60
C THR A 243 5.09 4.72 24.98
N GLU A 244 5.19 4.73 23.66
CA GLU A 244 6.14 5.52 22.90
C GLU A 244 5.46 6.17 21.70
N SER A 245 5.92 7.37 21.33
CA SER A 245 5.42 8.10 20.18
C SER A 245 6.53 8.83 19.44
N ARG A 246 6.28 9.14 18.17
CA ARG A 246 7.08 10.07 17.38
C ARG A 246 6.19 10.84 16.43
N TYR A 247 6.45 12.14 16.34
CA TYR A 247 5.64 13.08 15.57
C TYR A 247 6.43 13.63 14.40
N GLY A 248 5.86 13.51 13.20
CA GLY A 248 6.21 14.30 12.05
C GLY A 248 5.24 15.45 11.84
N GLN A 249 5.46 16.25 10.80
CA GLN A 249 4.60 17.39 10.44
C GLN A 249 3.23 16.94 9.89
N ASN A 250 3.16 15.76 9.28
CA ASN A 250 1.97 15.28 8.57
C ASN A 250 1.48 13.90 9.06
N THR A 251 2.35 13.16 9.75
CA THR A 251 2.12 11.82 10.26
C THR A 251 2.59 11.70 11.69
N ALA A 252 2.02 10.74 12.41
CA ALA A 252 2.51 10.31 13.72
C ALA A 252 2.63 8.80 13.74
N GLU A 253 3.55 8.30 14.56
CA GLU A 253 3.66 6.88 14.83
C GLU A 253 3.73 6.63 16.33
N PHE A 254 3.10 5.53 16.73
CA PHE A 254 2.92 5.15 18.12
C PHE A 254 3.31 3.69 18.29
N ARG A 255 3.88 3.35 19.45
CA ARG A 255 4.34 2.00 19.74
C ARG A 255 4.08 1.62 21.20
N ALA A 256 3.64 0.38 21.39
CA ALA A 256 3.57 -0.29 22.67
C ALA A 256 4.19 -1.68 22.51
N THR A 257 5.07 -2.05 23.44
CA THR A 257 5.67 -3.39 23.43
C THR A 257 5.42 -4.05 24.78
N THR A 258 4.71 -5.17 24.76
CA THR A 258 4.53 -6.05 25.92
C THR A 258 5.35 -7.33 25.75
N ASN A 259 5.23 -8.26 26.70
CA ASN A 259 5.88 -9.57 26.58
C ASN A 259 5.25 -10.44 25.48
N SER A 260 3.95 -10.26 25.20
CA SER A 260 3.19 -11.10 24.27
C SER A 260 2.92 -10.45 22.91
N LEU A 261 2.97 -9.11 22.82
CA LEU A 261 2.55 -8.37 21.64
C LEU A 261 3.33 -7.05 21.50
N THR A 262 3.78 -6.74 20.28
CA THR A 262 4.12 -5.36 19.90
C THR A 262 2.96 -4.80 19.09
N THR A 263 2.45 -3.64 19.48
CA THR A 263 1.44 -2.89 18.74
C THR A 263 2.06 -1.60 18.24
N GLN A 264 2.02 -1.37 16.93
CA GLN A 264 2.39 -0.11 16.30
C GLN A 264 1.19 0.49 15.61
N MET A 265 1.06 1.82 15.63
CA MET A 265 0.07 2.53 14.84
C MET A 265 0.72 3.68 14.09
N GLN A 266 0.49 3.75 12.79
CA GLN A 266 0.78 4.93 11.98
C GLN A 266 -0.52 5.72 11.76
N TYR A 267 -0.46 7.02 12.02
CA TYR A 267 -1.55 7.96 11.84
C TYR A 267 -1.24 8.91 10.68
N PHE A 268 -2.19 9.11 9.79
CA PHE A 268 -2.14 10.19 8.79
C PHE A 268 -3.54 10.54 8.29
N LEU A 269 -3.65 11.69 7.63
CA LEU A 269 -4.87 12.15 6.98
C LEU A 269 -4.73 12.04 5.46
N THR A 270 -5.81 11.62 4.80
CA THR A 270 -6.05 11.79 3.37
C THR A 270 -7.17 12.80 3.16
N GLU A 271 -7.53 13.13 1.92
CA GLU A 271 -8.47 14.22 1.61
C GLU A 271 -9.85 14.05 2.28
N PHE A 272 -10.34 12.82 2.40
CA PHE A 272 -11.64 12.48 2.99
C PHE A 272 -11.55 11.54 4.18
N CYS A 273 -10.35 11.01 4.49
CA CYS A 273 -10.21 9.97 5.50
C CYS A 273 -9.17 10.33 6.55
N GLN A 274 -9.46 9.98 7.79
CA GLN A 274 -8.43 9.66 8.76
C GLN A 274 -8.07 8.18 8.62
N VAL A 275 -6.77 7.86 8.58
CA VAL A 275 -6.28 6.48 8.57
C VAL A 275 -5.43 6.23 9.81
N ARG A 276 -5.77 5.19 10.56
CA ARG A 276 -4.95 4.62 11.63
C ARG A 276 -4.56 3.20 11.25
N ARG A 277 -3.34 3.03 10.75
CA ARG A 277 -2.77 1.74 10.36
C ARG A 277 -2.14 1.06 11.55
N PHE A 278 -2.69 -0.07 11.96
CA PHE A 278 -2.17 -0.89 13.05
C PHE A 278 -1.34 -2.06 12.53
N CYS A 279 -0.21 -2.31 13.17
CA CYS A 279 0.62 -3.50 12.99
C CYS A 279 0.75 -4.22 14.33
N LEU A 280 0.34 -5.48 14.38
CA LEU A 280 0.42 -6.33 15.58
C LEU A 280 1.45 -7.42 15.34
N THR A 281 2.56 -7.39 16.07
CA THR A 281 3.58 -8.44 16.03
C THR A 281 3.41 -9.40 17.20
N ASN A 282 3.14 -10.67 16.90
CA ASN A 282 3.03 -11.71 17.93
C ASN A 282 4.42 -12.08 18.46
N LYS A 283 4.67 -11.80 19.74
CA LYS A 283 5.94 -12.14 20.41
C LYS A 283 5.91 -13.49 21.12
N CYS A 284 4.76 -14.16 21.15
CA CYS A 284 4.64 -15.49 21.73
C CYS A 284 5.28 -16.55 20.83
N ARG A 285 5.70 -17.67 21.43
CA ARG A 285 6.20 -18.85 20.71
C ARG A 285 5.11 -19.65 19.99
N ALA A 286 3.83 -19.32 20.22
CA ALA A 286 2.69 -20.01 19.64
C ALA A 286 1.83 -19.04 18.85
N LYS A 287 1.05 -19.58 17.90
CA LYS A 287 0.01 -18.83 17.17
C LYS A 287 -0.95 -18.18 18.16
N ARG A 288 -1.30 -16.92 17.91
CA ARG A 288 -2.26 -16.16 18.73
C ARG A 288 -3.41 -15.67 17.88
N ARG A 289 -4.60 -15.77 18.44
CA ARG A 289 -5.83 -15.15 17.94
C ARG A 289 -6.09 -13.88 18.74
N TYR A 290 -6.23 -12.76 18.05
CA TYR A 290 -6.56 -11.46 18.64
C TYR A 290 -7.97 -11.06 18.21
N VAL A 291 -8.80 -10.68 19.17
CA VAL A 291 -10.11 -10.07 18.93
C VAL A 291 -9.94 -8.57 19.09
N ILE A 292 -10.33 -7.81 18.07
CA ILE A 292 -10.18 -6.36 18.05
C ILE A 292 -11.56 -5.72 18.04
N ASP A 293 -11.77 -4.82 18.99
CA ASP A 293 -12.98 -4.01 19.09
C ASP A 293 -12.63 -2.56 18.75
N VAL A 294 -13.34 -2.00 17.78
CA VAL A 294 -13.30 -0.58 17.45
C VAL A 294 -14.62 0.03 17.92
N ALA A 295 -14.59 0.59 19.13
CA ALA A 295 -15.74 1.27 19.71
C ALA A 295 -15.82 2.70 19.16
N VAL A 296 -16.93 2.99 18.49
CA VAL A 296 -17.29 4.33 18.02
C VAL A 296 -18.25 4.93 19.04
N THR A 297 -17.87 6.08 19.59
CA THR A 297 -18.64 6.79 20.61
C THR A 297 -18.90 8.23 20.17
N GLY A 298 -20.04 8.80 20.56
CA GLY A 298 -20.49 10.12 20.10
C GLY A 298 -21.27 10.07 18.78
N GLY A 299 -21.79 11.23 18.35
CA GLY A 299 -22.75 11.33 17.25
C GLY A 299 -24.21 11.26 17.73
N CYS A 300 -25.15 11.64 16.86
CA CYS A 300 -26.56 11.75 17.21
C CYS A 300 -27.48 10.75 16.50
N ASN A 301 -27.22 10.41 15.23
CA ASN A 301 -28.00 9.40 14.51
C ASN A 301 -27.09 8.30 13.97
N GLU A 302 -27.51 7.05 14.15
CA GLU A 302 -26.84 5.86 13.66
C GLU A 302 -27.42 5.43 12.30
N PHE A 303 -26.54 5.20 11.34
CA PHE A 303 -26.88 4.67 10.03
C PHE A 303 -26.01 3.44 9.76
N PHE A 304 -26.64 2.31 9.43
CA PHE A 304 -25.91 1.09 9.09
C PHE A 304 -25.68 1.04 7.58
N VAL A 305 -24.42 0.86 7.17
CA VAL A 305 -24.07 0.59 5.78
C VAL A 305 -23.17 -0.66 5.77
N GLY A 306 -23.78 -1.84 5.74
CA GLY A 306 -23.08 -3.13 5.71
C GLY A 306 -22.09 -3.30 6.87
N ASP A 307 -20.84 -3.63 6.54
CA ASP A 307 -19.75 -3.91 7.50
C ASP A 307 -19.06 -2.63 8.05
N SER A 308 -19.75 -1.49 8.00
CA SER A 308 -19.24 -0.20 8.47
C SER A 308 -20.26 0.49 9.35
N TYR A 309 -19.77 1.25 10.32
CA TYR A 309 -20.62 1.97 11.27
C TYR A 309 -20.61 3.45 10.93
N THR A 310 -21.77 4.00 10.57
CA THR A 310 -21.92 5.41 10.20
C THR A 310 -22.73 6.15 11.24
N VAL A 311 -22.24 7.31 11.64
CA VAL A 311 -22.97 8.25 12.50
C VAL A 311 -23.03 9.62 11.85
N THR A 312 -23.90 10.47 12.36
CA THR A 312 -23.91 11.89 12.04
C THR A 312 -23.53 12.72 13.25
N ASP A 313 -22.78 13.79 13.01
CA ASP A 313 -22.43 14.80 14.02
C ASP A 313 -22.22 16.15 13.32
N ASN A 314 -22.89 17.20 13.79
CA ASN A 314 -22.83 18.54 13.20
C ASN A 314 -23.03 18.55 11.67
N ASP A 315 -24.04 17.85 11.16
CA ASP A 315 -24.34 17.68 9.72
C ASP A 315 -23.22 17.01 8.90
N VAL A 316 -22.25 16.37 9.54
CA VAL A 316 -21.20 15.58 8.89
C VAL A 316 -21.57 14.12 9.03
N TYR A 317 -21.57 13.38 7.93
CA TYR A 317 -21.62 11.93 7.93
C TYR A 317 -20.22 11.38 8.19
N ILE A 318 -20.13 10.44 9.11
CA ILE A 318 -18.89 9.91 9.65
C ILE A 318 -18.97 8.39 9.61
N THR A 319 -18.31 7.78 8.64
CA THR A 319 -18.27 6.30 8.51
C THR A 319 -16.96 5.78 9.05
N THR A 320 -17.01 4.88 10.02
CA THR A 320 -15.86 4.09 10.47
C THR A 320 -15.91 2.71 9.83
N ALA A 321 -14.83 2.34 9.15
CA ALA A 321 -14.65 1.04 8.54
C ALA A 321 -13.29 0.47 8.93
N VAL A 322 -13.20 -0.85 9.00
CA VAL A 322 -11.93 -1.54 9.19
C VAL A 322 -11.55 -2.22 7.88
N VAL A 323 -10.29 -2.04 7.47
CA VAL A 323 -9.76 -2.55 6.21
C VAL A 323 -8.55 -3.42 6.52
N THR A 324 -8.55 -4.65 6.01
CA THR A 324 -7.36 -5.52 6.00
C THR A 324 -7.06 -5.88 4.57
N ASP A 325 -5.79 -5.83 4.17
CA ASP A 325 -5.39 -6.18 2.82
C ASP A 325 -6.19 -5.38 1.76
N ASN A 326 -6.38 -4.07 1.98
CA ASN A 326 -7.16 -3.19 1.08
C ASN A 326 -8.60 -3.71 0.79
N LYS A 327 -9.18 -4.48 1.70
CA LYS A 327 -10.57 -4.94 1.64
C LYS A 327 -11.23 -4.64 2.99
N ARG A 328 -12.45 -4.11 2.96
CA ARG A 328 -13.25 -3.97 4.18
C ARG A 328 -13.47 -5.35 4.81
N ILE A 329 -13.28 -5.42 6.13
CA ILE A 329 -13.48 -6.64 6.90
C ILE A 329 -14.97 -6.80 7.13
N ALA A 330 -15.51 -8.00 6.84
CA ALA A 330 -16.82 -8.39 7.35
C ALA A 330 -16.72 -8.48 8.87
N ALA A 331 -17.36 -7.56 9.57
CA ALA A 331 -17.20 -7.37 11.01
C ALA A 331 -18.57 -7.32 11.69
N ASP A 332 -18.63 -7.83 12.91
CA ASP A 332 -19.85 -7.76 13.72
C ASP A 332 -19.98 -6.33 14.24
N VAL A 333 -21.03 -5.63 13.82
CA VAL A 333 -21.33 -4.26 14.27
C VAL A 333 -22.48 -4.32 15.26
N ASN A 334 -22.18 -4.16 16.54
CA ASN A 334 -23.16 -4.19 17.62
C ASN A 334 -22.94 -3.01 18.57
N ASN A 335 -24.01 -2.26 18.87
CA ASN A 335 -24.00 -1.14 19.82
C ASN A 335 -22.81 -0.18 19.63
N GLY A 336 -22.57 0.26 18.39
CA GLY A 336 -21.47 1.18 18.05
C GLY A 336 -20.07 0.58 18.13
N THR A 337 -19.93 -0.74 18.28
CA THR A 337 -18.64 -1.44 18.28
C THR A 337 -18.51 -2.31 17.04
N ILE A 338 -17.41 -2.15 16.31
CA ILE A 338 -17.02 -3.01 15.20
C ILE A 338 -16.04 -4.04 15.74
N THR A 339 -16.41 -5.32 15.73
CA THR A 339 -15.60 -6.42 16.24
C THR A 339 -15.14 -7.35 15.11
N PHE A 340 -13.84 -7.66 15.11
CA PHE A 340 -13.25 -8.62 14.17
C PHE A 340 -12.08 -9.38 14.79
N THR A 341 -11.63 -10.43 14.12
CA THR A 341 -10.53 -11.29 14.58
C THR A 341 -9.38 -11.27 13.59
N VAL A 342 -8.15 -11.28 14.10
CA VAL A 342 -6.94 -11.60 13.34
C VAL A 342 -6.15 -12.72 14.01
N GLU A 343 -5.39 -13.48 13.23
CA GLU A 343 -4.52 -14.54 13.73
C GLU A 343 -3.09 -14.30 13.27
N ALA A 344 -2.12 -14.48 14.16
CA ALA A 344 -0.71 -14.29 13.87
C ALA A 344 0.12 -15.47 14.40
N LEU A 345 0.96 -16.05 13.54
CA LEU A 345 2.00 -17.01 13.87
C LEU A 345 3.09 -16.37 14.74
N PRO A 346 3.97 -17.17 15.37
CA PRO A 346 5.09 -16.64 16.13
C PRO A 346 5.93 -15.68 15.30
N THR A 347 6.23 -14.49 15.83
CA THR A 347 6.97 -13.39 15.17
C THR A 347 6.31 -12.77 13.94
N GLU A 348 5.15 -13.26 13.52
CA GLU A 348 4.39 -12.69 12.42
C GLU A 348 3.82 -11.33 12.82
N THR A 349 3.80 -10.41 11.86
CA THR A 349 3.14 -9.12 11.99
C THR A 349 1.90 -9.10 11.11
N VAL A 350 0.74 -8.90 11.73
CA VAL A 350 -0.52 -8.70 11.01
C VAL A 350 -0.88 -7.22 10.97
N GLN A 351 -1.48 -6.77 9.87
CA GLN A 351 -1.82 -5.37 9.65
C GLN A 351 -3.32 -5.20 9.41
N PHE A 352 -3.90 -4.13 9.96
CA PHE A 352 -5.24 -3.65 9.62
C PHE A 352 -5.28 -2.12 9.73
N ASP A 353 -6.17 -1.49 8.98
CA ASP A 353 -6.36 -0.04 8.97
C ASP A 353 -7.75 0.28 9.53
N VAL A 354 -7.82 1.14 10.55
CA VAL A 354 -9.08 1.78 10.98
C VAL A 354 -9.22 3.09 10.21
N VAL A 355 -10.24 3.16 9.37
CA VAL A 355 -10.47 4.28 8.46
C VAL A 355 -11.75 5.00 8.85
N THR A 356 -11.65 6.32 9.03
CA THR A 356 -12.82 7.18 9.28
C THR A 356 -12.99 8.11 8.08
N VAL A 357 -14.08 7.92 7.33
CA VAL A 357 -14.45 8.72 6.16
C VAL A 357 -15.43 9.81 6.57
N LEU A 358 -15.20 11.04 6.10
CA LEU A 358 -15.92 12.24 6.52
C LEU A 358 -16.46 13.02 5.32
N SER A 359 -17.76 13.31 5.31
CA SER A 359 -18.38 14.14 4.26
C SER A 359 -19.69 14.78 4.71
N HIS A 360 -20.02 15.96 4.16
CA HIS A 360 -21.38 16.54 4.25
C HIS A 360 -22.34 15.97 3.20
N ASN A 361 -21.82 15.30 2.18
CA ASN A 361 -22.58 14.74 1.08
C ASN A 361 -22.52 13.21 1.14
N ILE A 362 -23.70 12.59 1.20
CA ILE A 362 -23.84 11.13 1.33
C ILE A 362 -23.31 10.38 0.11
N ASP A 363 -23.49 10.90 -1.12
CA ASP A 363 -22.99 10.26 -2.34
C ASP A 363 -21.46 10.23 -2.36
N VAL A 364 -20.83 11.33 -1.95
CA VAL A 364 -19.38 11.41 -1.79
C VAL A 364 -18.91 10.43 -0.71
N LEU A 365 -19.61 10.38 0.43
CA LEU A 365 -19.31 9.43 1.51
C LEU A 365 -19.33 8.00 0.98
N THR A 366 -20.42 7.59 0.32
CA THR A 366 -20.60 6.24 -0.23
C THR A 366 -19.51 5.92 -1.25
N ARG A 367 -19.16 6.85 -2.14
CA ARG A 367 -18.08 6.66 -3.10
C ARG A 367 -16.73 6.43 -2.41
N GLU A 368 -16.36 7.25 -1.44
CA GLU A 368 -15.08 7.13 -0.73
C GLU A 368 -15.03 5.89 0.17
N VAL A 369 -16.16 5.49 0.77
CA VAL A 369 -16.29 4.24 1.53
C VAL A 369 -16.11 3.02 0.61
N ASN A 370 -16.69 3.04 -0.59
CA ASN A 370 -16.49 1.97 -1.58
C ASN A 370 -15.07 1.96 -2.16
N ALA A 371 -14.40 3.12 -2.22
CA ALA A 371 -13.01 3.20 -2.66
C ALA A 371 -12.03 2.52 -1.69
N LEU A 372 -12.44 2.24 -0.44
CA LEU A 372 -11.60 1.53 0.53
C LEU A 372 -11.28 0.08 0.11
N ASP A 373 -12.11 -0.50 -0.77
CA ASP A 373 -11.89 -1.82 -1.36
C ASP A 373 -10.93 -1.79 -2.58
N LEU A 374 -10.34 -0.62 -2.89
CA LEU A 374 -9.34 -0.45 -3.93
C LEU A 374 -7.92 -0.51 -3.34
N PHE A 375 -7.03 -1.22 -4.04
CA PHE A 375 -5.63 -1.36 -3.62
C PHE A 375 -4.93 -0.01 -3.40
N GLY A 376 -4.31 0.17 -2.23
CA GLY A 376 -3.50 1.37 -1.95
C GLY A 376 -4.31 2.62 -1.61
N GLN A 377 -5.64 2.53 -1.47
CA GLN A 377 -6.47 3.67 -1.05
C GLN A 377 -6.14 4.12 0.37
N THR A 378 -5.82 3.19 1.25
CA THR A 378 -5.46 3.45 2.66
C THR A 378 -3.96 3.61 2.88
N ARG A 379 -3.14 3.83 1.85
CA ARG A 379 -1.69 4.05 2.00
C ARG A 379 -1.37 5.53 2.12
N CYS A 380 -0.40 5.84 2.97
CA CYS A 380 0.14 7.19 3.08
C CYS A 380 0.74 7.62 1.73
N ASP A 381 0.36 8.81 1.30
CA ASP A 381 0.71 9.37 0.00
C ASP A 381 1.88 10.38 0.09
N LEU A 382 2.48 10.49 1.28
CA LEU A 382 3.53 11.45 1.58
C LEU A 382 4.92 10.83 1.34
N PRO A 383 5.81 11.53 0.62
CA PRO A 383 7.14 11.00 0.28
C PRO A 383 8.14 11.05 1.44
N SER A 384 7.95 11.97 2.37
CA SER A 384 8.75 12.10 3.58
C SER A 384 7.97 12.94 4.57
N ASP A 385 8.32 12.84 5.85
CA ASP A 385 7.75 13.70 6.86
C ASP A 385 8.83 14.24 7.80
N ASN A 386 8.95 15.56 7.82
CA ASN A 386 9.92 16.18 8.72
C ASN A 386 9.43 15.99 10.15
N PRO A 387 10.35 15.86 11.12
CA PRO A 387 9.97 15.87 12.51
C PRO A 387 9.15 17.11 12.87
N ALA A 388 8.11 16.95 13.70
CA ALA A 388 7.49 18.10 14.35
C ALA A 388 8.56 18.80 15.21
N VAL A 389 8.58 20.13 15.14
CA VAL A 389 9.48 20.98 15.94
C VAL A 389 8.93 21.11 17.34
#